data_AF-A0A7Y4XAJ6-F1
#
_entry.id   AF-A0A7Y4XAJ6-F1
#
_cell.length_a   1.000
_cell.length_b   1.000
_cell.length_c   1.000
_cell.angle_alpha   90.00
_cell.angle_beta   90.00
_cell.angle_gamma   90.00
#
_symmetry.space_group_name_H-M   'P 1'
#
loop_
_entity.id
_entity.type
_entity.pdbx_description
1 polymer ?
#
loop_
_entity_poly.entity_id
_entity_poly.type
_entity_poly.pdbx_seq_one_letter_code
_entity_poly.pdbx_strand_id
1 'polypeptide(L)'
;MRRRWQFGIVLGVSLLGGWTATERQPQAQTAKAQQDENSCVSCHSTITEPLELSARYYEWQLSRHQSKNVTCDKCHGGDPTTHDRIKTHWGIRRADNPESRLHYRNQPETCGSCHQNIVNAFTQSKHYQGLRGMGLGASCNTCHAHMGTQVIYAPQEMSNLCARCHDTLNFVQPRPEIPRQAATTMTALQRASSVILWANLLMAQAEQRNLPREAMPADLRAAQQQLNEAKANWHTFDLAGVRGQADVAFQRGVKARDALRKQLGVR
;
A
#
# COMPACT_ATOMS: atom_id res chain seq x y z
N MET A 1 -58.45 36.92 -57.98
CA MET A 1 -57.26 37.59 -57.42
C MET A 1 -57.45 37.81 -55.92
N ARG A 2 -56.87 36.95 -55.07
CA ARG A 2 -56.91 37.08 -53.60
C ARG A 2 -55.61 36.58 -52.97
N ARG A 3 -55.03 37.48 -52.16
CA ARG A 3 -53.93 37.40 -51.18
C ARG A 3 -53.30 36.02 -50.90
N ARG A 4 -51.99 35.91 -51.14
CA ARG A 4 -51.10 34.88 -50.57
C ARG A 4 -50.49 35.40 -49.26
N TRP A 5 -50.56 34.56 -48.23
CA TRP A 5 -49.94 34.77 -46.92
C TRP A 5 -48.42 34.60 -47.03
N GLN A 6 -47.65 35.51 -46.42
CA GLN A 6 -46.20 35.37 -46.23
C GLN A 6 -45.96 34.66 -44.90
N PHE A 7 -45.25 33.53 -44.95
CA PHE A 7 -44.70 32.84 -43.79
C PHE A 7 -43.44 33.56 -43.30
N GLY A 8 -43.44 34.00 -42.05
CA GLY A 8 -42.24 34.46 -41.35
C GLY A 8 -41.41 33.26 -40.87
N ILE A 9 -40.14 33.23 -41.22
CA ILE A 9 -39.15 32.28 -40.69
C ILE A 9 -38.54 32.92 -39.44
N VAL A 10 -38.81 32.32 -38.28
CA VAL A 10 -38.16 32.65 -37.00
C VAL A 10 -36.82 31.90 -36.95
N LEU A 11 -35.72 32.66 -36.89
CA LEU A 11 -34.37 32.18 -36.60
C LEU A 11 -34.30 31.73 -35.13
N GLY A 12 -34.36 30.42 -34.89
CA GLY A 12 -34.14 29.80 -33.59
C GLY A 12 -32.65 29.66 -33.28
N VAL A 13 -32.15 30.49 -32.36
CA VAL A 13 -30.84 30.36 -31.73
C VAL A 13 -30.81 29.09 -30.89
N SER A 14 -30.04 28.09 -31.31
CA SER A 14 -29.77 26.88 -30.52
C SER A 14 -28.46 27.07 -29.75
N LEU A 15 -28.55 27.54 -28.50
CA LEU A 15 -27.47 27.48 -27.53
C LEU A 15 -27.36 26.03 -27.01
N LEU A 16 -26.54 25.21 -27.67
CA LEU A 16 -26.12 23.94 -27.13
C LEU A 16 -25.18 24.21 -25.94
N GLY A 17 -25.73 24.02 -24.74
CA GLY A 17 -25.01 24.12 -23.48
C GLY A 17 -23.83 23.16 -23.44
N GLY A 18 -22.65 23.69 -23.12
CA GLY A 18 -21.44 22.93 -22.90
C GLY A 18 -21.59 22.00 -21.71
N TRP A 19 -21.54 20.71 -21.97
CA TRP A 19 -21.27 19.69 -20.96
C TRP A 19 -19.76 19.65 -20.78
N THR A 20 -19.21 20.48 -19.88
CA THR A 20 -17.85 20.25 -19.41
C THR A 20 -17.88 19.06 -18.46
N ALA A 21 -17.64 17.87 -19.03
CA ALA A 21 -17.25 16.71 -18.27
C ALA A 21 -16.10 17.12 -17.35
N THR A 22 -16.34 17.05 -16.04
CA THR A 22 -15.35 17.42 -15.03
C THR A 22 -14.15 16.48 -15.16
N GLU A 23 -13.06 16.98 -15.74
CA GLU A 23 -11.79 16.27 -15.89
C GLU A 23 -11.24 15.85 -14.52
N ARG A 24 -11.47 14.60 -14.15
CA ARG A 24 -10.67 13.91 -13.12
C ARG A 24 -9.64 12.99 -13.77
N GLN A 25 -8.73 13.49 -14.60
CA GLN A 25 -7.56 12.70 -15.04
C GLN A 25 -6.26 13.49 -15.33
N PRO A 26 -5.65 14.24 -14.38
CA PRO A 26 -4.25 14.65 -14.57
C PRO A 26 -3.25 13.60 -14.05
N GLN A 27 -3.50 12.99 -12.88
CA GLN A 27 -2.46 12.23 -12.16
C GLN A 27 -2.13 10.86 -12.75
N ALA A 28 -3.11 10.14 -13.30
CA ALA A 28 -2.87 8.79 -13.84
C ALA A 28 -2.10 8.84 -15.17
N GLN A 29 -2.33 9.88 -15.98
CA GLN A 29 -1.66 10.07 -17.26
C GLN A 29 -0.21 10.57 -17.07
N THR A 30 0.02 11.47 -16.11
CA THR A 30 1.38 11.94 -15.80
C THR A 30 2.26 10.85 -15.18
N ALA A 31 1.70 10.01 -14.30
CA ALA A 31 2.44 8.90 -13.71
C ALA A 31 2.89 7.87 -14.76
N LYS A 32 2.04 7.58 -15.76
CA LYS A 32 2.39 6.69 -16.87
C LYS A 32 3.47 7.29 -17.76
N ALA A 33 3.33 8.56 -18.15
CA ALA A 33 4.34 9.26 -18.96
C ALA A 33 5.72 9.28 -18.28
N GLN A 34 5.76 9.49 -16.96
CA GLN A 34 7.00 9.48 -16.19
C GLN A 34 7.64 8.08 -16.09
N GLN A 35 6.86 7.00 -16.22
CA GLN A 35 7.37 5.63 -16.27
C GLN A 35 7.91 5.27 -17.64
N ASP A 36 7.25 5.74 -18.70
CA ASP A 36 7.67 5.53 -20.09
C ASP A 36 9.03 6.22 -20.38
N GLU A 37 9.33 7.30 -19.66
CA GLU A 37 10.62 7.99 -19.70
C GLU A 37 11.75 7.30 -18.89
N ASN A 38 11.43 6.38 -17.99
CA ASN A 38 12.42 5.69 -17.16
C ASN A 38 13.06 4.52 -17.95
N SER A 39 14.35 4.61 -18.24
CA SER A 39 15.03 3.61 -19.09
C SER A 39 15.08 2.21 -18.50
N CYS A 40 15.05 2.08 -17.17
CA CYS A 40 14.94 0.79 -16.50
C CYS A 40 13.60 0.14 -16.83
N VAL A 41 12.50 0.89 -16.70
CA VAL A 41 11.13 0.40 -16.97
C VAL A 41 10.94 0.14 -18.45
N SER A 42 11.27 1.10 -19.32
CA SER A 42 11.03 0.99 -20.76
C SER A 42 11.78 -0.19 -21.37
N CYS A 43 13.06 -0.36 -21.04
CA CYS A 43 13.85 -1.49 -21.54
C CYS A 43 13.38 -2.82 -20.94
N HIS A 44 13.27 -2.94 -19.60
CA HIS A 44 12.91 -4.20 -18.96
C HIS A 44 11.48 -4.64 -19.24
N SER A 45 10.58 -3.73 -19.66
CA SER A 45 9.22 -4.08 -20.11
C SER A 45 9.17 -4.96 -21.36
N THR A 46 10.24 -4.94 -22.16
CA THR A 46 10.35 -5.66 -23.43
C THR A 46 11.15 -6.95 -23.33
N ILE A 47 11.79 -7.18 -22.18
CA ILE A 47 12.62 -8.37 -21.95
C ILE A 47 11.72 -9.57 -21.72
N THR A 48 11.86 -10.59 -22.57
CA THR A 48 11.17 -11.87 -22.42
C THR A 48 12.04 -12.94 -21.74
N GLU A 49 13.36 -12.86 -21.90
CA GLU A 49 14.34 -13.78 -21.32
C GLU A 49 15.51 -13.04 -20.65
N PRO A 50 16.09 -13.57 -19.55
CA PRO A 50 15.74 -14.84 -18.89
C PRO A 50 14.39 -14.77 -18.16
N LEU A 51 13.67 -15.90 -18.07
CA LEU A 51 12.38 -16.05 -17.38
C LEU A 51 12.30 -15.30 -16.04
N GLU A 52 13.35 -15.42 -15.22
CA GLU A 52 13.38 -14.79 -13.91
C GLU A 52 13.31 -13.26 -14.00
N LEU A 53 14.03 -12.67 -14.97
CA LEU A 53 14.07 -11.22 -15.15
C LEU A 53 12.73 -10.69 -15.64
N SER A 54 12.14 -11.34 -16.65
CA SER A 54 10.82 -10.96 -17.16
C SER A 54 9.72 -11.15 -16.12
N ALA A 55 9.76 -12.23 -15.34
CA ALA A 55 8.84 -12.44 -14.22
C ALA A 55 8.96 -11.33 -13.15
N ARG A 56 10.18 -10.92 -12.77
CA ARG A 56 10.38 -9.82 -11.80
C ARG A 56 9.86 -8.48 -12.31
N TYR A 57 9.95 -8.21 -13.60
CA TYR A 57 9.34 -7.02 -14.18
C TYR A 57 7.82 -7.02 -13.97
N TYR A 58 7.13 -8.11 -14.31
CA TYR A 58 5.67 -8.17 -14.15
C TYR A 58 5.21 -8.21 -12.69
N GLU A 59 6.00 -8.83 -11.81
CA GLU A 59 5.84 -8.71 -10.37
C GLU A 59 5.83 -7.24 -9.94
N TRP A 60 6.87 -6.48 -10.31
CA TRP A 60 6.92 -5.04 -10.03
C TRP A 60 5.75 -4.29 -10.68
N GLN A 61 5.41 -4.59 -11.94
CA GLN A 61 4.35 -3.92 -12.68
C GLN A 61 2.98 -4.01 -11.98
N LEU A 62 2.71 -5.13 -11.31
CA LEU A 62 1.48 -5.38 -10.57
C LEU A 62 1.56 -4.97 -9.09
N SER A 63 2.70 -4.42 -8.66
CA SER A 63 2.95 -4.06 -7.26
C SER A 63 2.31 -2.72 -6.85
N ARG A 64 2.18 -2.52 -5.54
CA ARG A 64 1.81 -1.20 -4.99
C ARG A 64 2.89 -0.14 -5.24
N HIS A 65 4.15 -0.53 -5.33
CA HIS A 65 5.25 0.37 -5.68
C HIS A 65 5.07 0.97 -7.07
N GLN A 66 4.74 0.15 -8.07
CA GLN A 66 4.42 0.66 -9.41
C GLN A 66 3.22 1.62 -9.38
N SER A 67 2.15 1.28 -8.63
CA SER A 67 0.97 2.15 -8.52
C SER A 67 1.25 3.52 -7.88
N LYS A 68 2.41 3.66 -7.23
CA LYS A 68 2.91 4.90 -6.62
C LYS A 68 4.11 5.48 -7.36
N ASN A 69 4.35 5.04 -8.59
CA ASN A 69 5.45 5.44 -9.43
C ASN A 69 6.84 5.23 -8.80
N VAL A 70 7.01 4.16 -8.01
CA VAL A 70 8.31 3.76 -7.47
C VAL A 70 9.01 2.86 -8.48
N THR A 71 9.94 3.42 -9.24
CA THR A 71 10.71 2.77 -10.30
C THR A 71 11.91 1.99 -9.76
N CYS A 72 12.53 1.15 -10.60
CA CYS A 72 13.59 0.22 -10.23
C CYS A 72 14.77 0.92 -9.53
N ASP A 73 15.16 2.09 -10.04
CA ASP A 73 16.29 2.89 -9.58
C ASP A 73 16.17 3.37 -8.14
N LYS A 74 14.94 3.61 -7.66
CA LYS A 74 14.70 4.07 -6.29
C LYS A 74 15.14 3.04 -5.24
N CYS A 75 15.11 1.77 -5.62
CA CYS A 75 15.55 0.64 -4.79
C CYS A 75 16.94 0.13 -5.19
N HIS A 76 17.21 -0.04 -6.48
CA HIS A 76 18.42 -0.68 -6.99
C HIS A 76 19.58 0.29 -7.30
N GLY A 77 19.29 1.58 -7.48
CA GLY A 77 20.24 2.56 -8.03
C GLY A 77 20.32 2.52 -9.55
N GLY A 78 21.45 2.94 -10.11
CA GLY A 78 21.60 3.13 -11.55
C GLY A 78 21.15 4.51 -12.01
N ASP A 79 21.22 4.73 -13.32
CA ASP A 79 20.82 5.98 -13.96
C ASP A 79 19.63 5.75 -14.91
N PRO A 80 18.40 6.07 -14.49
CA PRO A 80 17.21 5.86 -15.31
C PRO A 80 17.06 6.86 -16.46
N THR A 81 17.94 7.87 -16.56
CA THR A 81 17.83 8.95 -17.56
C THR A 81 18.56 8.64 -18.87
N THR A 82 19.46 7.65 -18.83
CA THR A 82 20.21 7.19 -20.01
C THR A 82 19.67 5.87 -20.51
N HIS A 83 19.67 5.67 -21.83
CA HIS A 83 19.28 4.41 -22.49
C HIS A 83 20.48 3.53 -22.85
N ASP A 84 21.69 3.94 -22.48
CA ASP A 84 22.89 3.11 -22.62
C ASP A 84 22.91 2.04 -21.53
N ARG A 85 22.83 0.77 -21.93
CA ARG A 85 22.75 -0.37 -21.00
C ARG A 85 23.84 -0.36 -19.93
N ILE A 86 25.07 0.00 -20.25
CA ILE A 86 26.17 -0.03 -19.28
C ILE A 86 26.02 1.13 -18.30
N LYS A 87 25.73 2.33 -18.81
CA LYS A 87 25.55 3.52 -17.96
C LYS A 87 24.32 3.41 -17.06
N THR A 88 23.19 2.91 -17.57
CA THR A 88 21.96 2.70 -16.78
C THR A 88 22.21 1.79 -15.59
N HIS A 89 22.93 0.68 -15.78
CA HIS A 89 23.19 -0.29 -14.72
C HIS A 89 24.44 0.03 -13.88
N TRP A 90 25.13 1.13 -14.14
CA TRP A 90 26.31 1.51 -13.39
C TRP A 90 25.96 1.75 -11.91
N GLY A 91 26.71 1.14 -11.00
CA GLY A 91 26.45 1.23 -9.56
C GLY A 91 25.35 0.30 -9.03
N ILE A 92 24.63 -0.43 -9.89
CA ILE A 92 23.73 -1.49 -9.42
C ILE A 92 24.57 -2.65 -8.89
N ARG A 93 24.20 -3.16 -7.71
CA ARG A 93 24.91 -4.23 -6.99
C ARG A 93 23.94 -5.30 -6.53
N ARG A 94 24.40 -6.55 -6.56
CA ARG A 94 23.68 -7.71 -6.00
C ARG A 94 23.40 -7.48 -4.50
N ALA A 95 22.30 -8.03 -4.00
CA ALA A 95 21.86 -7.79 -2.62
C ALA A 95 22.80 -8.40 -1.55
N ASP A 96 23.68 -9.33 -1.93
CA ASP A 96 24.74 -9.89 -1.08
C ASP A 96 25.97 -8.98 -0.95
N ASN A 97 26.09 -7.96 -1.82
CA ASN A 97 27.18 -6.99 -1.76
C ASN A 97 26.89 -5.93 -0.67
N PRO A 98 27.82 -5.66 0.26
CA PRO A 98 27.63 -4.67 1.33
C PRO A 98 27.32 -3.24 0.88
N GLU A 99 27.71 -2.85 -0.34
CA GLU A 99 27.43 -1.52 -0.93
C GLU A 99 26.05 -1.47 -1.60
N SER A 100 25.37 -2.61 -1.76
CA SER A 100 24.04 -2.62 -2.36
C SER A 100 23.03 -1.94 -1.46
N ARG A 101 22.20 -1.07 -2.04
CA ARG A 101 21.03 -0.48 -1.37
C ARG A 101 20.07 -1.54 -0.82
N LEU A 102 20.08 -2.74 -1.39
CA LEU A 102 19.23 -3.87 -0.97
C LEU A 102 19.94 -4.86 -0.03
N HIS A 103 21.21 -4.60 0.31
CA HIS A 103 21.88 -5.36 1.34
C HIS A 103 21.11 -5.23 2.67
N TYR A 104 21.00 -6.32 3.43
CA TYR A 104 20.13 -6.37 4.62
C TYR A 104 20.44 -5.26 5.65
N ARG A 105 21.69 -4.81 5.72
CA ARG A 105 22.12 -3.70 6.60
C ARG A 105 21.66 -2.33 6.11
N ASN A 106 21.48 -2.17 4.80
CA ASN A 106 21.14 -0.92 4.11
C ASN A 106 19.63 -0.83 3.82
N GLN A 107 18.91 -1.95 3.87
CA GLN A 107 17.45 -1.97 3.66
C GLN A 107 16.67 -0.98 4.54
N PRO A 108 16.97 -0.77 5.84
CA PRO A 108 16.28 0.25 6.63
C PRO A 108 16.40 1.65 6.05
N GLU A 109 17.56 2.01 5.48
CA GLU A 109 17.75 3.31 4.83
C GLU A 109 16.97 3.37 3.52
N THR A 110 17.12 2.36 2.66
CA THR A 110 16.44 2.28 1.36
C THR A 110 14.93 2.31 1.51
N CYS A 111 14.36 1.46 2.37
CA CYS A 111 12.93 1.42 2.64
C CYS A 111 12.45 2.65 3.41
N GLY A 112 13.29 3.19 4.31
CA GLY A 112 12.98 4.34 5.17
C GLY A 112 12.74 5.63 4.41
N SER A 113 13.35 5.77 3.23
CA SER A 113 13.13 6.91 2.32
C SER A 113 11.66 7.21 2.04
N CYS A 114 10.77 6.21 2.11
CA CYS A 114 9.32 6.37 2.00
C CYS A 114 8.54 5.77 3.18
N HIS A 115 9.05 4.71 3.81
CA HIS A 115 8.38 3.98 4.90
C HIS A 115 8.97 4.31 6.27
N GLN A 116 9.28 5.59 6.53
CA GLN A 116 9.98 6.01 7.75
C GLN A 116 9.31 5.52 9.05
N ASN A 117 7.98 5.61 9.16
CA ASN A 117 7.27 5.15 10.36
C ASN A 117 7.40 3.63 10.58
N ILE A 118 7.44 2.87 9.49
CA ILE A 118 7.62 1.42 9.53
C ILE A 118 9.05 1.09 9.97
N VAL A 119 10.04 1.78 9.39
CA VAL A 119 11.45 1.60 9.76
C VAL A 119 11.68 2.00 11.21
N ASN A 120 11.10 3.11 11.68
CA ASN A 120 11.20 3.54 13.08
C ASN A 120 10.65 2.49 14.05
N ALA A 121 9.55 1.82 13.70
CA ALA A 121 9.02 0.71 14.49
C ALA A 121 9.92 -0.53 14.40
N PHE A 122 10.38 -0.88 13.19
CA PHE A 122 11.21 -2.04 12.94
C PHE A 122 12.57 -1.98 13.65
N THR A 123 13.22 -0.82 13.69
CA THR A 123 14.53 -0.65 14.32
C THR A 123 14.50 -0.83 15.84
N GLN A 124 13.32 -0.76 16.45
CA GLN A 124 13.12 -1.06 17.88
C GLN A 124 12.99 -2.57 18.15
N SER A 125 12.80 -3.39 17.11
CA SER A 125 12.52 -4.82 17.26
C SER A 125 13.75 -5.66 17.60
N LYS A 126 13.49 -6.81 18.22
CA LYS A 126 14.52 -7.85 18.44
C LYS A 126 15.07 -8.42 17.13
N HIS A 127 14.26 -8.45 16.06
CA HIS A 127 14.73 -8.85 14.74
C HIS A 127 15.81 -7.89 14.22
N TYR A 128 15.59 -6.59 14.31
CA TYR A 128 16.59 -5.60 13.90
C TYR A 128 17.85 -5.65 14.77
N GLN A 129 17.71 -5.82 16.09
CA GLN A 129 18.85 -5.97 16.99
C GLN A 129 19.70 -7.20 16.63
N GLY A 130 19.05 -8.35 16.37
CA GLY A 130 19.74 -9.56 15.90
C GLY A 130 20.38 -9.40 14.52
N LEU A 131 19.75 -8.64 13.63
CA LEU A 131 20.27 -8.32 12.29
C LEU A 131 21.52 -7.43 12.36
N ARG A 132 21.51 -6.42 13.24
CA ARG A 132 22.65 -5.50 13.44
C ARG A 132 23.82 -6.12 14.19
N GLY A 133 23.55 -7.08 15.07
CA GLY A 133 24.57 -7.84 15.78
C GLY A 133 25.25 -8.87 14.87
N MET A 134 24.83 -10.13 14.97
CA MET A 134 25.47 -11.25 14.27
C MET A 134 24.94 -11.48 12.84
N GLY A 135 24.02 -10.64 12.34
CA GLY A 135 23.40 -10.83 11.02
C GLY A 135 22.36 -11.96 11.00
N LEU A 136 21.87 -12.41 12.16
CA LEU A 136 20.95 -13.54 12.30
C LEU A 136 19.47 -13.12 12.40
N GLY A 137 19.19 -11.82 12.42
CA GLY A 137 17.82 -11.30 12.44
C GLY A 137 17.16 -11.32 11.05
N ALA A 138 15.84 -11.22 11.02
CA ALA A 138 15.10 -10.97 9.79
C ALA A 138 15.32 -9.53 9.29
N SER A 139 15.36 -9.33 7.98
CA SER A 139 15.31 -8.03 7.30
C SER A 139 13.94 -7.80 6.64
N CYS A 140 13.74 -6.64 6.03
CA CYS A 140 12.48 -6.26 5.40
C CYS A 140 12.02 -7.32 4.38
N ASN A 141 12.95 -7.77 3.53
CA ASN A 141 12.69 -8.78 2.50
C ASN A 141 12.66 -10.24 3.00
N THR A 142 12.91 -10.49 4.28
CA THR A 142 12.71 -11.82 4.87
C THR A 142 11.23 -12.15 4.97
N CYS A 143 10.41 -11.15 5.30
CA CYS A 143 8.97 -11.29 5.46
C CYS A 143 8.18 -10.73 4.27
N HIS A 144 8.64 -9.63 3.66
CA HIS A 144 8.01 -9.05 2.49
C HIS A 144 8.67 -9.57 1.21
N ALA A 145 7.87 -10.10 0.29
CA ALA A 145 8.41 -10.64 -0.96
C ALA A 145 9.11 -9.55 -1.80
N HIS A 146 9.95 -10.00 -2.73
CA HIS A 146 10.67 -9.14 -3.67
C HIS A 146 9.72 -8.16 -4.40
N MET A 147 10.23 -6.95 -4.67
CA MET A 147 9.49 -5.85 -5.30
C MET A 147 8.25 -5.35 -4.53
N GLY A 148 7.99 -5.85 -3.32
CA GLY A 148 6.82 -5.46 -2.53
C GLY A 148 5.50 -5.97 -3.12
N THR A 149 5.55 -7.08 -3.88
CA THR A 149 4.38 -7.70 -4.52
C THR A 149 3.47 -8.40 -3.54
N GLN A 150 4.04 -8.94 -2.46
CA GLN A 150 3.29 -9.63 -1.43
C GLN A 150 3.56 -8.99 -0.07
N VAL A 151 2.50 -8.40 0.47
CA VAL A 151 2.37 -8.15 1.90
C VAL A 151 1.53 -9.30 2.42
N ILE A 152 2.10 -10.16 3.27
CA ILE A 152 1.40 -11.32 3.81
C ILE A 152 0.17 -10.82 4.56
N TYR A 153 -1.00 -11.13 4.01
CA TYR A 153 -2.26 -10.64 4.53
C TYR A 153 -3.02 -11.74 5.26
N ALA A 154 -2.86 -13.02 4.91
CA ALA A 154 -3.57 -14.09 5.60
C ALA A 154 -2.94 -14.39 6.97
N PRO A 155 -3.73 -14.44 8.07
CA PRO A 155 -3.21 -14.75 9.40
C PRO A 155 -2.46 -16.08 9.46
N GLN A 156 -2.93 -17.10 8.73
CA GLN A 156 -2.29 -18.41 8.70
C GLN A 156 -0.96 -18.38 7.94
N GLU A 157 -0.89 -17.66 6.82
CA GLU A 157 0.38 -17.49 6.09
C GLU A 157 1.41 -16.77 6.96
N MET A 158 0.99 -15.78 7.75
CA MET A 158 1.87 -15.11 8.71
C MET A 158 2.34 -16.06 9.81
N SER A 159 1.42 -16.85 10.39
CA SER A 159 1.77 -17.90 11.35
C SER A 159 2.84 -18.83 10.78
N ASN A 160 2.61 -19.32 9.56
CA ASN A 160 3.51 -20.24 8.88
C ASN A 160 4.88 -19.60 8.60
N LEU A 161 4.91 -18.31 8.26
CA LEU A 161 6.16 -17.57 8.08
C LEU A 161 6.94 -17.49 9.40
N CYS A 162 6.30 -17.07 10.49
CA CYS A 162 6.93 -16.97 11.80
C CYS A 162 7.45 -18.33 12.30
N ALA A 163 6.69 -19.40 12.04
CA ALA A 163 7.03 -20.77 12.47
C ALA A 163 8.36 -21.26 11.87
N ARG A 164 8.77 -20.76 10.70
CA ARG A 164 10.06 -21.13 10.07
C ARG A 164 11.26 -20.89 10.98
N CYS A 165 11.20 -19.88 11.85
CA CYS A 165 12.26 -19.54 12.79
C CYS A 165 11.86 -19.74 14.25
N HIS A 166 10.58 -19.54 14.59
CA HIS A 166 10.11 -19.60 15.98
C HIS A 166 9.53 -20.95 16.39
N ASP A 167 9.32 -21.89 15.47
CA ASP A 167 8.85 -23.25 15.78
C ASP A 167 9.85 -24.29 15.25
N THR A 168 11.14 -23.96 15.31
CA THR A 168 12.23 -24.86 14.90
C THR A 168 13.28 -24.94 16.01
N LEU A 169 13.95 -26.08 16.10
CA LEU A 169 15.03 -26.35 17.07
C LEU A 169 16.37 -25.69 16.68
N ASN A 170 16.34 -24.63 15.87
CA ASN A 170 17.54 -23.97 15.32
C ASN A 170 18.15 -22.96 16.32
N PHE A 171 18.82 -21.92 15.82
CA PHE A 171 19.60 -20.88 16.52
C PHE A 171 18.88 -20.09 17.63
N VAL A 172 17.63 -20.41 17.96
CA VAL A 172 16.83 -19.81 19.02
C VAL A 172 15.98 -20.90 19.67
N GLN A 173 15.76 -20.79 20.98
CA GLN A 173 14.83 -21.68 21.69
C GLN A 173 13.45 -21.62 20.99
N PRO A 174 12.82 -22.78 20.71
CA PRO A 174 11.47 -22.82 20.14
C PRO A 174 10.49 -22.01 20.98
N ARG A 175 9.69 -21.21 20.28
CA ARG A 175 8.63 -20.32 20.80
C ARG A 175 7.37 -20.46 19.94
N PRO A 176 6.69 -21.62 19.99
CA PRO A 176 5.49 -21.89 19.19
C PRO A 176 4.32 -20.94 19.52
N GLU A 177 4.38 -20.24 20.65
CA GLU A 177 3.41 -19.19 21.00
C GLU A 177 3.48 -17.98 20.06
N ILE A 178 4.65 -17.66 19.49
CA ILE A 178 4.85 -16.47 18.64
C ILE A 178 4.06 -16.58 17.32
N PRO A 179 4.18 -17.66 16.52
CA PRO A 179 3.34 -17.85 15.32
C PRO A 179 1.85 -17.69 15.59
N ARG A 180 1.35 -18.32 16.67
CA ARG A 180 -0.05 -18.25 17.07
C ARG A 180 -0.46 -16.82 17.44
N GLN A 181 0.35 -16.11 18.21
CA GLN A 181 0.10 -14.70 18.57
C GLN A 181 0.15 -13.78 17.35
N ALA A 182 1.02 -14.06 16.38
CA ALA A 182 1.11 -13.29 15.15
C ALA A 182 -0.20 -13.44 14.33
N ALA A 183 -0.69 -14.67 14.20
CA ALA A 183 -1.97 -14.95 13.54
C ALA A 183 -3.13 -14.20 14.22
N THR A 184 -3.27 -14.32 15.55
CA THR A 184 -4.37 -13.67 16.28
C THR A 184 -4.31 -12.15 16.24
N THR A 185 -3.10 -11.57 16.22
CA THR A 185 -2.88 -10.13 16.09
C THR A 185 -3.25 -9.65 14.68
N MET A 186 -2.85 -10.40 13.64
CA MET A 186 -3.26 -10.11 12.28
C MET A 186 -4.77 -10.20 12.08
N THR A 187 -5.42 -11.22 12.62
CA THR A 187 -6.89 -11.31 12.62
C THR A 187 -7.52 -10.09 13.28
N ALA A 188 -6.91 -9.54 14.34
CA ALA A 188 -7.37 -8.31 14.98
C ALA A 188 -7.32 -7.10 14.04
N LEU A 189 -6.16 -6.90 13.40
CA LEU A 189 -5.92 -5.80 12.47
C LEU A 189 -6.87 -5.88 11.27
N GLN A 190 -7.11 -7.09 10.77
CA GLN A 190 -8.08 -7.34 9.70
C GLN A 190 -9.50 -7.03 10.15
N ARG A 191 -9.93 -7.53 11.30
CA ARG A 191 -11.25 -7.27 11.87
C ARG A 191 -11.51 -5.76 12.04
N ALA A 192 -10.53 -5.04 12.57
CA ALA A 192 -10.56 -3.58 12.69
C ALA A 192 -10.65 -2.90 11.30
N SER A 193 -9.83 -3.35 10.34
CA SER A 193 -9.85 -2.85 8.95
C SER A 193 -11.22 -3.04 8.30
N SER A 194 -11.85 -4.21 8.46
CA SER A 194 -13.16 -4.51 7.88
C SER A 194 -14.27 -3.63 8.43
N VAL A 195 -14.32 -3.42 9.75
CA VAL A 195 -15.38 -2.57 10.34
C VAL A 195 -15.19 -1.10 9.96
N ILE A 196 -13.94 -0.62 9.90
CA ILE A 196 -13.64 0.75 9.48
C ILE A 196 -13.96 0.95 7.99
N LEU A 197 -13.64 -0.03 7.14
CA LEU A 197 -14.05 0.00 5.72
C LEU A 197 -15.57 0.08 5.59
N TRP A 198 -16.31 -0.72 6.36
CA TRP A 198 -17.78 -0.66 6.34
C TRP A 198 -18.30 0.72 6.79
N ALA A 199 -17.76 1.29 7.86
CA ALA A 199 -18.11 2.64 8.28
C ALA A 199 -17.81 3.69 7.18
N ASN A 200 -16.69 3.59 6.47
CA ASN A 200 -16.36 4.46 5.34
C ASN A 200 -17.34 4.31 4.17
N LEU A 201 -17.80 3.10 3.87
CA LEU A 201 -18.81 2.86 2.83
C LEU A 201 -20.17 3.47 3.21
N LEU A 202 -20.57 3.37 4.48
CA LEU A 202 -21.78 4.03 4.98
C LEU A 202 -21.66 5.56 4.91
N MET A 203 -20.49 6.11 5.25
CA MET A 203 -20.22 7.54 5.06
C MET A 203 -20.40 7.95 3.59
N ALA A 204 -19.79 7.22 2.65
CA ALA A 204 -19.92 7.51 1.23
C ALA A 204 -21.39 7.45 0.76
N GLN A 205 -22.18 6.51 1.29
CA GLN A 205 -23.62 6.43 1.01
C GLN A 205 -24.40 7.62 1.60
N ALA A 206 -24.08 8.05 2.82
CA ALA A 206 -24.70 9.21 3.44
C ALA A 206 -24.45 10.49 2.62
N GLU A 207 -23.22 10.65 2.12
CA GLU A 207 -22.85 11.75 1.24
C GLU A 207 -23.66 11.77 -0.07
N GLN A 208 -23.91 10.60 -0.67
CA GLN A 208 -24.72 10.50 -1.89
C GLN A 208 -26.19 10.87 -1.67
N ARG A 209 -26.71 10.77 -0.44
CA ARG A 209 -28.10 11.08 -0.09
C ARG A 209 -28.32 12.52 0.37
N ASN A 210 -27.31 13.38 0.26
CA ASN A 210 -27.34 14.77 0.74
C ASN A 210 -27.79 14.92 2.21
N LEU A 211 -27.63 13.86 3.02
CA LEU A 211 -27.86 13.95 4.46
C LEU A 211 -26.78 14.86 5.06
N PRO A 212 -27.12 15.76 6.01
CA PRO A 212 -26.16 16.71 6.58
C PRO A 212 -24.89 15.99 7.04
N ARG A 213 -23.75 16.38 6.44
CA ARG A 213 -22.40 15.83 6.66
C ARG A 213 -21.79 16.27 8.00
N GLU A 214 -22.60 16.43 9.05
CA GLU A 214 -22.14 16.98 10.33
C GLU A 214 -21.20 16.00 11.04
N ALA A 215 -19.95 16.09 10.59
CA ALA A 215 -18.72 15.38 10.92
C ALA A 215 -18.74 13.87 10.67
N MET A 216 -17.84 13.40 9.81
CA MET A 216 -17.27 12.04 9.92
C MET A 216 -17.11 11.74 11.42
N PRO A 217 -17.79 10.71 11.97
CA PRO A 217 -17.87 10.53 13.42
C PRO A 217 -16.47 10.67 14.00
N ALA A 218 -16.31 11.45 15.07
CA ALA A 218 -14.99 11.60 15.71
C ALA A 218 -14.36 10.22 15.99
N ASP A 219 -15.21 9.24 16.30
CA ASP A 219 -14.85 7.84 16.42
C ASP A 219 -14.34 7.18 15.13
N LEU A 220 -14.85 7.52 13.93
CA LEU A 220 -14.34 6.98 12.66
C LEU A 220 -12.94 7.50 12.34
N ARG A 221 -12.72 8.81 12.52
CA ARG A 221 -11.37 9.41 12.38
C ARG A 221 -10.39 8.80 13.38
N ALA A 222 -10.79 8.74 14.65
CA ALA A 222 -9.96 8.15 15.70
C ALA A 222 -9.70 6.66 15.44
N ALA A 223 -10.69 5.90 14.96
CA ALA A 223 -10.52 4.50 14.58
C ALA A 223 -9.51 4.35 13.44
N GLN A 224 -9.59 5.18 12.41
CA GLN A 224 -8.68 5.16 11.27
C GLN A 224 -7.24 5.48 11.69
N GLN A 225 -7.06 6.52 12.52
CA GLN A 225 -5.75 6.88 13.06
C GLN A 225 -5.18 5.76 13.92
N GLN A 226 -5.96 5.24 14.87
CA GLN A 226 -5.54 4.14 15.76
C GLN A 226 -5.16 2.90 14.96
N LEU A 227 -5.90 2.56 13.90
CA LEU A 227 -5.60 1.43 13.03
C LEU A 227 -4.30 1.67 12.23
N ASN A 228 -4.08 2.89 11.72
CA ASN A 228 -2.87 3.23 11.00
C ASN A 228 -1.63 3.12 11.89
N GLU A 229 -1.73 3.60 13.12
CA GLU A 229 -0.69 3.46 14.15
C GLU A 229 -0.45 1.97 14.49
N ALA A 230 -1.52 1.19 14.72
CA ALA A 230 -1.41 -0.24 14.99
C ALA A 230 -0.72 -1.01 13.84
N LYS A 231 -1.03 -0.66 12.59
CA LYS A 231 -0.38 -1.23 11.39
C LYS A 231 1.09 -0.85 11.29
N ALA A 232 1.47 0.36 11.70
CA ALA A 232 2.88 0.73 11.77
C ALA A 232 3.60 -0.04 12.88
N ASN A 233 3.01 -0.04 14.08
CA ASN A 233 3.55 -0.69 15.28
C ASN A 233 3.61 -2.21 15.16
N TRP A 234 2.86 -2.84 14.25
CA TRP A 234 3.06 -4.25 13.86
C TRP A 234 4.54 -4.60 13.65
N HIS A 235 5.33 -3.66 13.12
CA HIS A 235 6.76 -3.86 12.83
C HIS A 235 7.67 -3.75 14.06
N THR A 236 7.16 -3.34 15.22
CA THR A 236 7.87 -3.51 16.50
C THR A 236 7.92 -4.97 16.93
N PHE A 237 7.00 -5.79 16.41
CA PHE A 237 6.74 -7.18 16.83
C PHE A 237 6.34 -7.32 18.32
N ASP A 238 5.83 -6.25 18.95
CA ASP A 238 5.05 -6.34 20.18
C ASP A 238 3.62 -6.82 19.85
N LEU A 239 3.46 -8.13 19.70
CA LEU A 239 2.21 -8.74 19.25
C LEU A 239 1.04 -8.41 20.20
N ALA A 240 1.27 -8.45 21.51
CA ALA A 240 0.24 -8.17 22.50
C ALA A 240 -0.16 -6.68 22.50
N GLY A 241 0.81 -5.77 22.46
CA GLY A 241 0.54 -4.33 22.40
C GLY A 241 -0.20 -3.94 21.12
N VAL A 242 0.24 -4.44 19.97
CA VAL A 242 -0.42 -4.19 18.67
C VAL A 242 -1.82 -4.78 18.64
N ARG A 243 -2.02 -5.96 19.22
CA ARG A 243 -3.36 -6.55 19.36
C ARG A 243 -4.29 -5.63 20.16
N GLY A 244 -3.82 -5.07 21.27
CA GLY A 244 -4.57 -4.11 22.07
C GLY A 244 -4.96 -2.86 21.27
N GLN A 245 -4.01 -2.29 20.52
CA GLN A 245 -4.27 -1.13 19.65
C GLN A 245 -5.31 -1.44 18.56
N ALA A 246 -5.22 -2.61 17.93
CA ALA A 246 -6.18 -3.07 16.93
C ALA A 246 -7.59 -3.24 17.52
N ASP A 247 -7.69 -3.76 18.75
CA ASP A 247 -8.97 -3.94 19.44
C ASP A 247 -9.61 -2.60 19.80
N VAL A 248 -8.82 -1.60 20.23
CA VAL A 248 -9.32 -0.23 20.42
C VAL A 248 -9.84 0.37 19.11
N ALA A 249 -9.09 0.21 18.01
CA ALA A 249 -9.53 0.67 16.68
C ALA A 249 -10.84 0.00 16.25
N PHE A 250 -10.97 -1.31 16.49
CA PHE A 250 -12.19 -2.07 16.20
C PHE A 250 -13.39 -1.54 16.98
N GLN A 251 -13.27 -1.31 18.29
CA GLN A 251 -14.38 -0.81 19.11
C GLN A 251 -14.85 0.58 18.65
N ARG A 252 -13.90 1.48 18.33
CA ARG A 252 -14.22 2.79 17.76
C ARG A 252 -14.90 2.68 16.39
N GLY A 253 -14.42 1.78 15.54
CA GLY A 253 -15.00 1.52 14.22
C GLY A 253 -16.42 0.95 14.30
N VAL A 254 -16.69 0.03 15.24
CA VAL A 254 -18.03 -0.48 15.54
C VAL A 254 -18.98 0.65 15.94
N LYS A 255 -18.55 1.49 16.91
CA LYS A 255 -19.35 2.63 17.36
C LYS A 255 -19.68 3.60 16.22
N ALA A 256 -18.69 3.91 15.38
CA ALA A 256 -18.89 4.75 14.20
C ALA A 256 -19.86 4.12 13.19
N ARG A 257 -19.67 2.83 12.85
CA ARG A 257 -20.55 2.09 11.95
C ARG A 257 -22.00 2.11 12.45
N ASP A 258 -22.23 1.81 13.73
CA ASP A 258 -23.58 1.70 14.28
C ASP A 258 -24.29 3.05 14.33
N ALA A 259 -23.56 4.14 14.63
CA ALA A 259 -24.08 5.50 14.51
C ALA A 259 -24.52 5.82 13.08
N LEU A 260 -23.70 5.46 12.08
CA LEU A 260 -24.02 5.70 10.67
C LEU A 260 -25.20 4.86 10.17
N ARG A 261 -25.29 3.59 10.57
CA ARG A 261 -26.45 2.73 10.27
C ARG A 261 -27.74 3.33 10.80
N LYS A 262 -27.73 3.81 12.05
CA LYS A 262 -28.87 4.48 12.67
C LYS A 262 -29.27 5.74 11.90
N GLN A 263 -28.30 6.57 11.51
CA GLN A 263 -28.56 7.78 10.72
C GLN A 263 -29.13 7.47 9.34
N LEU A 264 -28.69 6.39 8.70
CA LEU A 264 -29.15 5.97 7.37
C LEU A 264 -30.46 5.16 7.39
N GLY A 265 -30.95 4.76 8.56
CA GLY A 265 -32.10 3.87 8.70
C GLY A 265 -31.84 2.46 8.13
N VAL A 266 -30.57 2.04 8.05
CA VAL A 266 -30.18 0.74 7.50
C VAL A 266 -30.02 -0.23 8.67
N ARG A 267 -30.85 -1.27 8.71
CA ARG A 267 -30.83 -2.30 9.77
C ARG A 267 -29.58 -3.14 9.76
#